data_AF-A0A966HGE6-F1
#
_entry.id   AF-A0A966HGE6-F1
#
_cell.length_a   1.000
_cell.length_b   1.000
_cell.length_c   1.000
_cell.angle_alpha   90.00
_cell.angle_beta   90.00
_cell.angle_gamma   90.00
#
_symmetry.space_group_name_H-M   'P 1'
#
loop_
_entity.id
_entity.type
_entity.pdbx_description
1 polymer ?
#
loop_
_entity_poly.entity_id
_entity_poly.type
_entity_poly.pdbx_seq_one_letter_code
_entity_poly.pdbx_strand_id
1 'polypeptide(L)'
;MMDKITVEPLPGYKDVKPFVYAGFFPVSNEDYDDLKEAIEKLSLSDSALQFEPENSPVLGFGVRIGFLGLLHMDIIRERLEREYSLDLVVTNPSTDYQITLTSGEDINIKSASDLPAVTNIVEIREPWIDGEIVVPQEFIGAVIQLIVAKRGRQNNLSYIDERALISFEAPLANLLTDFYDQLKSVTSGYGSFNYELSGYRTEDLVRIDFYVGGEIVDSLSVMAHRSESQSLGRDVVKKLKEVVPRQSFQVSLQAAIGGKFIAREDISAYRKDVTAKLYGGDVSRRKKLLAKQTKGKKRMKKFGNVEISSEAFAVMLKRD
;
A
#
# COMPACT_ATOMS: atom_id res chain seq x y z
N MET A 1 5.44 59.40 -17.47
CA MET A 1 6.03 58.12 -17.04
C MET A 1 5.29 57.71 -15.79
N MET A 2 4.41 56.71 -15.89
CA MET A 2 3.70 56.19 -14.72
C MET A 2 4.65 55.27 -13.97
N ASP A 3 5.00 55.66 -12.74
CA ASP A 3 5.75 54.82 -11.82
C ASP A 3 4.98 53.51 -11.61
N LYS A 4 5.63 52.39 -11.91
CA LYS A 4 5.10 51.05 -11.62
C LYS A 4 4.98 50.92 -10.11
N ILE A 5 3.74 50.93 -9.62
CA ILE A 5 3.41 50.58 -8.25
C ILE A 5 3.85 49.12 -8.05
N THR A 6 4.97 48.91 -7.36
CA THR A 6 5.42 47.59 -6.92
C THR A 6 4.62 47.21 -5.70
N VAL A 7 3.59 46.38 -5.90
CA VAL A 7 2.80 45.78 -4.82
C VAL A 7 3.59 44.61 -4.25
N GLU A 8 4.04 44.73 -3.00
CA GLU A 8 4.63 43.61 -2.28
C GLU A 8 3.51 42.62 -1.90
N PRO A 9 3.61 41.34 -2.29
CA PRO A 9 2.62 40.34 -1.92
C PRO A 9 2.62 40.15 -0.40
N LEU A 10 1.44 39.89 0.17
CA LEU A 10 1.33 39.55 1.58
C LEU A 10 2.16 38.29 1.87
N PRO A 11 2.99 38.30 2.93
CA PRO A 11 3.78 37.14 3.29
C PRO A 11 2.88 35.99 3.77
N GLY A 12 3.24 34.76 3.44
CA GLY A 12 2.62 33.56 4.03
C GLY A 12 1.87 32.64 3.06
N TYR A 13 1.56 33.09 1.83
CA TYR A 13 1.06 32.16 0.82
C TYR A 13 2.16 31.16 0.44
N LYS A 14 1.88 29.87 0.62
CA LYS A 14 2.75 28.77 0.23
C LYS A 14 1.90 27.77 -0.55
N ASP A 15 2.42 27.33 -1.69
CA ASP A 15 1.83 26.21 -2.42
C ASP A 15 1.92 24.96 -1.56
N VAL A 16 0.77 24.46 -1.12
CA VAL A 16 0.69 23.27 -0.29
C VAL A 16 0.85 22.06 -1.21
N LYS A 17 1.98 21.38 -1.09
CA LYS A 17 2.22 20.14 -1.84
C LYS A 17 1.53 18.97 -1.14
N PRO A 18 0.87 18.07 -1.89
CA PRO A 18 0.35 16.84 -1.31
C PRO A 18 1.51 15.95 -0.85
N PHE A 19 1.28 15.21 0.23
CA PHE A 19 2.26 14.29 0.82
C PHE A 19 1.69 12.88 1.02
N VAL A 20 0.40 12.68 0.71
CA VAL A 20 -0.25 11.37 0.64
C VAL A 20 -0.72 11.14 -0.78
N TYR A 21 -0.38 10.00 -1.36
CA TYR A 21 -0.76 9.63 -2.72
C TYR A 21 -1.47 8.29 -2.74
N ALA A 22 -2.59 8.20 -3.45
CA ALA A 22 -3.29 6.95 -3.70
C ALA A 22 -3.75 6.88 -5.15
N GLY A 23 -3.65 5.70 -5.74
CA GLY A 23 -4.24 5.38 -7.04
C GLY A 23 -5.72 5.04 -6.88
N PHE A 24 -6.56 5.68 -7.69
CA PHE A 24 -8.00 5.49 -7.81
C PHE A 24 -8.28 4.81 -9.14
N PHE A 25 -8.94 3.66 -9.10
CA PHE A 25 -9.27 2.86 -10.27
C PHE A 25 -10.77 2.57 -10.27
N PRO A 26 -11.48 2.75 -11.39
CA PRO A 26 -12.87 2.32 -11.48
C PRO A 26 -12.95 0.79 -11.48
N VAL A 27 -14.03 0.24 -10.94
CA VAL A 27 -14.29 -1.21 -11.01
C VAL A 27 -14.51 -1.65 -12.46
N SER A 28 -15.17 -0.80 -13.26
CA SER A 28 -15.34 -0.98 -14.71
C SER A 28 -14.42 -0.02 -15.47
N ASN A 29 -13.66 -0.53 -16.44
CA ASN A 29 -12.82 0.33 -17.30
C ASN A 29 -13.64 1.30 -18.18
N GLU A 30 -14.94 1.07 -18.34
CA GLU A 30 -15.84 1.98 -19.08
C GLU A 30 -16.00 3.32 -18.34
N ASP A 31 -15.91 3.33 -17.01
CA ASP A 31 -16.13 4.51 -16.17
C ASP A 31 -14.86 5.36 -16.01
N TYR A 32 -13.77 5.03 -16.71
CA TYR A 32 -12.50 5.76 -16.59
C TYR A 32 -12.63 7.21 -17.08
N ASP A 33 -13.33 7.43 -18.19
CA ASP A 33 -13.55 8.78 -18.72
C ASP A 33 -14.41 9.62 -17.75
N ASP A 34 -15.42 9.00 -17.14
CA ASP A 34 -16.27 9.63 -16.12
C ASP A 34 -15.47 9.95 -14.85
N LEU A 35 -14.59 9.05 -14.39
CA LEU A 35 -13.68 9.28 -13.27
C LEU A 35 -12.77 10.48 -13.54
N LYS A 36 -12.19 10.55 -14.74
CA LYS A 36 -11.32 11.65 -15.13
C LYS A 36 -12.07 12.98 -15.13
N GLU A 37 -13.26 13.03 -15.73
CA GLU A 37 -14.10 14.23 -15.75
C GLU A 37 -14.51 14.66 -14.33
N ALA A 38 -14.86 13.71 -13.47
CA ALA A 38 -15.20 13.96 -12.07
C ALA A 38 -14.03 14.57 -11.29
N ILE A 39 -12.81 14.03 -11.46
CA ILE A 39 -11.60 14.55 -10.82
C ILE A 39 -11.25 15.95 -11.34
N GLU A 40 -11.36 16.19 -12.65
CA GLU A 40 -11.13 17.52 -13.23
C GLU A 40 -12.10 18.57 -12.64
N LYS A 41 -13.39 18.22 -12.50
CA LYS A 41 -14.38 19.08 -11.84
C LYS A 41 -14.05 19.32 -10.37
N LEU A 42 -13.62 18.28 -9.63
CA LEU A 42 -13.24 18.42 -8.23
C LEU A 42 -11.98 19.28 -8.05
N SER A 43 -11.00 19.16 -8.95
CA SER A 43 -9.77 19.96 -8.93
C SER A 43 -10.02 21.46 -9.12
N LEU A 44 -11.11 21.85 -9.82
CA LEU A 44 -11.53 23.25 -9.89
C LEU A 44 -12.02 23.79 -8.53
N SER A 45 -12.55 22.92 -7.67
CA SER A 45 -13.06 23.29 -6.35
C SER A 45 -12.00 23.16 -5.25
N ASP A 46 -11.06 22.23 -5.39
CA ASP A 46 -10.00 21.96 -4.44
C ASP A 46 -8.61 22.16 -5.07
N SER A 47 -7.98 23.28 -4.73
CA SER A 47 -6.66 23.66 -5.22
C SER A 47 -5.52 22.76 -4.74
N ALA A 48 -5.74 21.94 -3.69
CA ALA A 48 -4.71 21.06 -3.15
C ALA A 48 -4.66 19.70 -3.89
N LEU A 49 -5.70 19.39 -4.67
CA LEU A 49 -5.80 18.12 -5.38
C LEU A 49 -4.90 18.14 -6.63
N GLN A 50 -3.91 17.24 -6.65
CA GLN A 50 -3.05 17.00 -7.80
C GLN A 50 -3.31 15.60 -8.32
N PHE A 51 -3.39 15.42 -9.63
CA PHE A 51 -3.66 14.10 -10.19
C PHE A 51 -2.84 13.82 -11.45
N GLU A 52 -2.46 12.56 -11.63
CA GLU A 52 -1.68 12.05 -12.77
C GLU A 52 -2.31 10.74 -13.25
N PRO A 53 -2.44 10.48 -14.57
CA PRO A 53 -2.96 9.20 -15.05
C PRO A 53 -2.01 8.06 -14.69
N GLU A 54 -2.56 6.94 -14.23
CA GLU A 54 -1.81 5.74 -13.82
C GLU A 54 -2.39 4.51 -14.51
N ASN A 55 -1.54 3.62 -15.00
CA ASN A 55 -1.97 2.37 -15.63
C ASN A 55 -1.44 1.18 -14.83
N SER A 56 -2.36 0.34 -14.37
CA SER A 56 -2.04 -0.89 -13.63
C SER A 56 -2.35 -2.11 -14.51
N PRO A 57 -1.43 -3.08 -14.63
CA PRO A 57 -1.68 -4.31 -15.40
C PRO A 57 -2.92 -5.11 -14.94
N VAL A 58 -3.35 -4.93 -13.69
CA VAL A 58 -4.45 -5.72 -13.07
C VAL A 58 -5.74 -4.90 -12.95
N LEU A 59 -5.64 -3.61 -12.64
CA LEU A 59 -6.79 -2.72 -12.43
C LEU A 59 -7.16 -1.91 -13.68
N GLY A 60 -6.32 -1.89 -14.71
CA GLY A 60 -6.52 -1.10 -15.90
C GLY A 60 -6.16 0.36 -15.70
N PHE A 61 -6.91 1.26 -16.34
CA PHE A 61 -6.65 2.68 -16.31
C PHE A 61 -7.23 3.32 -15.06
N GLY A 62 -6.42 4.11 -14.37
CA GLY A 62 -6.82 4.87 -13.20
C GLY A 62 -6.08 6.19 -13.11
N VAL A 63 -6.22 6.83 -11.95
CA VAL A 63 -5.63 8.12 -11.69
C VAL A 63 -4.96 8.09 -10.33
N ARG A 64 -3.71 8.51 -10.28
CA ARG A 64 -2.98 8.75 -9.03
C ARG A 64 -3.29 10.14 -8.53
N ILE A 65 -3.83 10.25 -7.33
CA ILE A 65 -4.23 11.51 -6.73
C ILE A 65 -3.38 11.78 -5.49
N GLY A 66 -2.92 13.01 -5.35
CA GLY A 66 -2.22 13.55 -4.17
C GLY A 66 -3.18 14.31 -3.26
N PHE A 67 -3.06 14.06 -1.96
CA PHE A 67 -3.88 14.60 -0.88
C PHE A 67 -3.03 15.26 0.20
N LEU A 68 -3.70 16.09 0.99
CA LEU A 68 -3.16 16.73 2.20
C LEU A 68 -3.18 15.81 3.43
N GLY A 69 -3.65 14.57 3.29
CA GLY A 69 -3.83 13.67 4.43
C GLY A 69 -4.92 12.65 4.16
N LEU A 70 -5.05 11.71 5.10
CA LEU A 70 -6.02 10.60 5.00
C LEU A 70 -7.48 11.10 4.97
N LEU A 71 -7.84 12.06 5.83
CA LEU A 71 -9.20 12.60 5.87
C LEU A 71 -9.59 13.27 4.55
N HIS A 72 -8.64 14.01 3.94
CA HIS A 72 -8.88 14.63 2.64
C HIS A 72 -9.11 13.55 1.56
N MET A 73 -8.32 12.48 1.57
CA MET A 73 -8.53 11.33 0.68
C MET A 73 -9.92 10.70 0.86
N ASP A 74 -10.37 10.47 2.10
CA ASP A 74 -11.66 9.85 2.39
C ASP A 74 -12.83 10.72 1.93
N ILE A 75 -12.76 12.04 2.14
CA ILE A 75 -13.78 12.99 1.66
C ILE A 75 -13.86 12.95 0.14
N ILE A 76 -12.73 13.01 -0.57
CA ILE A 76 -12.71 12.99 -2.04
C ILE A 76 -13.25 11.66 -2.57
N ARG A 77 -12.86 10.54 -1.95
CA ARG A 77 -13.41 9.22 -2.27
C ARG A 77 -14.93 9.19 -2.11
N GLU A 78 -15.45 9.63 -0.96
CA GLU A 78 -16.88 9.63 -0.66
C GLU A 78 -17.66 10.56 -1.61
N ARG A 79 -17.07 11.69 -2.01
CA ARG A 79 -17.65 12.59 -3.01
C ARG A 79 -17.70 11.95 -4.39
N LEU A 80 -16.64 11.27 -4.83
CA LEU A 80 -16.64 10.55 -6.11
C LEU A 80 -17.71 9.43 -6.13
N GLU A 81 -17.80 8.65 -5.05
CA GLU A 81 -18.80 7.58 -4.93
C GLU A 81 -20.24 8.13 -4.88
N ARG A 82 -20.50 9.23 -4.15
CA ARG A 82 -21.86 9.76 -3.96
C ARG A 82 -22.32 10.78 -5.00
N GLU A 83 -21.48 11.73 -5.37
CA GLU A 83 -21.84 12.81 -6.30
C GLU A 83 -21.81 12.33 -7.75
N TYR A 84 -20.88 11.43 -8.08
CA TYR A 84 -20.66 10.95 -9.44
C TYR A 84 -21.08 9.48 -9.65
N SER A 85 -21.53 8.78 -8.60
CA SER A 85 -22.01 7.38 -8.67
C SER A 85 -20.97 6.42 -9.24
N LEU A 86 -19.69 6.66 -8.92
CA LEU A 86 -18.56 5.86 -9.38
C LEU A 86 -18.17 4.81 -8.34
N ASP A 87 -18.12 3.54 -8.74
CA ASP A 87 -17.59 2.47 -7.90
C ASP A 87 -16.06 2.39 -8.07
N LEU A 88 -15.34 2.70 -7.00
CA LEU A 88 -13.89 2.91 -7.04
C LEU A 88 -13.13 1.92 -6.15
N VAL A 89 -12.00 1.45 -6.66
CA VAL A 89 -10.97 0.72 -5.94
C VAL A 89 -9.83 1.69 -5.64
N VAL A 90 -9.60 1.95 -4.35
CA VAL A 90 -8.49 2.81 -3.89
C VAL A 90 -7.34 1.91 -3.45
N THR A 91 -6.15 2.20 -3.98
CA THR A 91 -4.91 1.50 -3.59
C THR A 91 -4.41 1.97 -2.23
N ASN A 92 -3.49 1.20 -1.63
CA ASN A 92 -2.87 1.61 -0.38
C ASN A 92 -2.20 2.98 -0.55
N PRO A 93 -2.46 3.94 0.35
CA PRO A 93 -1.85 5.25 0.29
C PRO A 93 -0.34 5.13 0.52
N SER A 94 0.40 5.94 -0.21
CA SER A 94 1.86 6.01 -0.26
C SER A 94 2.31 7.45 0.02
N THR A 95 3.52 7.60 0.55
CA THR A 95 4.18 8.90 0.67
C THR A 95 5.20 9.07 -0.44
N ASP A 96 5.66 10.29 -0.64
CA ASP A 96 6.85 10.54 -1.43
C ASP A 96 8.12 10.18 -0.65
N TYR A 97 9.13 9.67 -1.36
CA TYR A 97 10.45 9.34 -0.85
C TYR A 97 11.50 10.13 -1.61
N GLN A 98 12.49 10.67 -0.89
CA GLN A 98 13.64 11.33 -1.50
C GLN A 98 14.77 10.33 -1.63
N ILE A 99 15.26 10.12 -2.85
CA ILE A 99 16.35 9.19 -3.12
C ILE A 99 17.54 9.96 -3.66
N THR A 100 18.67 9.80 -2.99
CA THR A 100 19.95 10.30 -3.50
C THR A 100 20.63 9.20 -4.28
N LEU A 101 20.84 9.45 -5.57
CA LEU A 101 21.52 8.52 -6.45
C LEU A 101 23.04 8.57 -6.27
N THR A 102 23.72 7.52 -6.71
CA THR A 102 25.19 7.48 -6.81
C THR A 102 25.77 8.53 -7.77
N SER A 103 24.95 9.06 -8.68
CA SER A 103 25.30 10.20 -9.54
C SER A 103 25.33 11.53 -8.79
N GLY A 104 24.77 11.61 -7.58
CA GLY A 104 24.59 12.84 -6.81
C GLY A 104 23.29 13.59 -7.12
N GLU A 105 22.41 13.03 -7.96
CA GLU A 105 21.08 13.59 -8.23
C GLU A 105 20.07 13.11 -7.17
N ASP A 106 19.24 14.04 -6.69
CA ASP A 106 18.12 13.75 -5.79
C ASP A 106 16.83 13.59 -6.61
N ILE A 107 16.18 12.43 -6.49
CA ILE A 107 14.93 12.09 -7.17
C ILE A 107 13.83 11.90 -6.14
N ASN A 108 12.66 12.49 -6.41
CA ASN A 108 11.46 12.24 -5.61
C ASN A 108 10.64 11.13 -6.25
N ILE A 109 10.37 10.09 -5.47
CA ILE A 109 9.62 8.92 -5.91
C ILE A 109 8.29 8.88 -5.19
N LYS A 110 7.21 8.72 -5.96
CA LYS A 110 5.85 8.62 -5.42
C LYS A 110 5.41 7.16 -5.26
N SER A 111 5.96 6.23 -6.04
CA SER A 111 5.59 4.82 -6.06
C SER A 111 6.77 3.89 -5.82
N ALA A 112 6.54 2.76 -5.15
CA ALA A 112 7.57 1.72 -5.00
C ALA A 112 8.04 1.18 -6.36
N SER A 113 7.17 1.17 -7.38
CA SER A 113 7.48 0.68 -8.72
C SER A 113 8.52 1.54 -9.45
N ASP A 114 8.55 2.85 -9.18
CA ASP A 114 9.46 3.79 -9.84
C ASP A 114 10.87 3.78 -9.22
N LEU A 115 11.06 2.98 -8.16
CA LEU A 115 12.33 2.88 -7.46
C LEU A 115 13.44 2.34 -8.40
N PRO A 116 14.53 3.10 -8.62
CA PRO A 116 15.64 2.66 -9.46
C PRO A 116 16.37 1.47 -8.85
N ALA A 117 17.19 0.79 -9.66
CA ALA A 117 17.97 -0.34 -9.18
C ALA A 117 18.78 0.03 -7.93
N VAL A 118 18.76 -0.87 -6.92
CA VAL A 118 19.41 -0.67 -5.61
C VAL A 118 20.90 -0.31 -5.73
N THR A 119 21.56 -0.73 -6.83
CA THR A 119 22.96 -0.38 -7.13
C THR A 119 23.22 1.11 -7.30
N ASN A 120 22.19 1.86 -7.70
CA ASN A 120 22.30 3.29 -8.01
C ASN A 120 21.88 4.17 -6.83
N ILE A 121 21.51 3.57 -5.70
CA ILE A 121 20.95 4.27 -4.54
C ILE A 121 22.05 4.42 -3.48
N VAL A 122 22.27 5.64 -3.00
CA VAL A 122 23.14 5.91 -1.85
C VAL A 122 22.32 5.89 -0.56
N GLU A 123 21.24 6.67 -0.54
CA GLU A 123 20.35 6.77 0.61
C GLU A 123 18.91 7.02 0.17
N ILE A 124 17.98 6.56 1.00
CA ILE A 124 16.54 6.79 0.85
C ILE A 124 16.10 7.53 2.11
N ARG A 125 15.44 8.67 1.92
CA ARG A 125 14.88 9.47 3.00
C ARG A 125 13.36 9.37 2.97
N GLU A 126 12.77 9.00 4.09
CA GLU A 126 11.32 9.01 4.30
C GLU A 126 10.88 10.29 5.03
N PRO A 127 9.65 10.77 4.80
CA PRO A 127 9.07 11.87 5.56
C PRO A 127 8.71 11.42 6.97
N TRP A 128 9.13 12.22 7.94
CA TRP A 128 8.82 12.07 9.35
C TRP A 128 7.86 13.16 9.80
N ILE A 129 7.02 12.82 10.76
CA ILE A 129 6.07 13.75 11.36
C ILE A 129 6.27 13.86 12.86
N ASP A 130 5.97 15.04 13.37
CA ASP A 130 5.79 15.34 14.78
C ASP A 130 4.29 15.22 15.06
N GLY A 131 3.92 14.17 15.77
CA GLY A 131 2.55 13.85 16.14
C GLY A 131 2.24 14.21 17.59
N GLU A 132 1.01 14.63 17.83
CA GLU A 132 0.46 14.86 19.16
C GLU A 132 -0.81 14.02 19.34
N ILE A 133 -0.85 13.21 20.40
CA ILE A 133 -2.03 12.45 20.79
C ILE A 133 -2.54 12.92 22.14
N VAL A 134 -3.83 13.23 22.19
CA VAL A 134 -4.53 13.59 23.43
C VAL A 134 -5.48 12.46 23.81
N VAL A 135 -5.25 11.86 24.97
CA VAL A 135 -6.02 10.70 25.46
C VAL A 135 -6.25 10.78 26.98
N PRO A 136 -7.32 10.17 27.51
CA PRO A 136 -7.46 9.96 28.96
C PRO A 136 -6.29 9.14 29.53
N GLN A 137 -5.94 9.37 30.79
CA GLN A 137 -4.76 8.75 31.41
C GLN A 137 -4.76 7.21 31.41
N GLU A 138 -5.95 6.60 31.40
CA GLU A 138 -6.13 5.15 31.41
C GLU A 138 -5.57 4.47 30.15
N PHE A 139 -5.53 5.17 29.01
CA PHE A 139 -5.14 4.60 27.71
C PHE A 139 -3.69 4.88 27.32
N ILE A 140 -2.91 5.61 28.14
CA ILE A 140 -1.53 6.02 27.83
C ILE A 140 -0.66 4.82 27.43
N GLY A 141 -0.71 3.74 28.22
CA GLY A 141 0.14 2.57 28.00
C GLY A 141 -0.11 1.90 26.64
N ALA A 142 -1.38 1.79 26.25
CA ALA A 142 -1.76 1.18 24.98
C ALA A 142 -1.41 2.07 23.78
N VAL A 143 -1.51 3.40 23.94
CA VAL A 143 -1.10 4.37 22.91
C VAL A 143 0.41 4.38 22.71
N ILE A 144 1.20 4.33 23.79
CA ILE A 144 2.67 4.24 23.68
C ILE A 144 3.08 2.95 22.94
N GLN A 145 2.43 1.83 23.24
CA GLN A 145 2.67 0.57 22.51
C GLN A 145 2.34 0.71 21.03
N LEU A 146 1.25 1.39 20.68
CA LEU A 146 0.88 1.66 19.29
C LEU A 146 1.92 2.52 18.57
N ILE A 147 2.41 3.59 19.21
CA ILE A 147 3.48 4.45 18.67
C ILE A 147 4.74 3.63 18.41
N VAL A 148 5.19 2.83 19.39
CA VAL A 148 6.38 1.97 19.26
C VAL A 148 6.21 0.93 18.14
N ALA A 149 5.02 0.34 18.01
CA ALA A 149 4.71 -0.61 16.95
C ALA A 149 4.83 0.00 15.54
N LYS A 150 4.68 1.33 15.41
CA LYS A 150 4.83 2.08 14.16
C LYS A 150 6.20 2.74 14.01
N ARG A 151 7.23 2.25 14.72
CA ARG A 151 8.59 2.84 14.79
C ARG A 151 8.64 4.26 15.34
N GLY A 152 7.58 4.70 16.02
CA GLY A 152 7.53 6.01 16.62
C GLY A 152 8.40 6.11 17.87
N ARG A 153 8.97 7.30 18.09
CA ARG A 153 9.73 7.66 19.29
C ARG A 153 8.91 8.66 20.08
N GLN A 154 8.60 8.33 21.33
CA GLN A 154 7.98 9.28 22.23
C GLN A 154 9.00 10.37 22.61
N ASN A 155 8.61 11.63 22.44
CA ASN A 155 9.41 12.78 22.79
C ASN A 155 9.02 13.34 24.16
N ASN A 156 7.72 13.57 24.37
CA ASN A 156 7.23 14.22 25.58
C ASN A 156 5.89 13.60 26.04
N LEU A 157 5.65 13.64 27.35
CA LEU A 157 4.40 13.26 27.98
C LEU A 157 4.03 14.36 28.98
N SER A 158 2.96 15.09 28.68
CA SER A 158 2.41 16.13 29.54
C SER A 158 1.03 15.72 30.04
N TYR A 159 0.71 16.05 31.29
CA TYR A 159 -0.60 15.80 31.88
C TYR A 159 -1.38 17.11 31.93
N ILE A 160 -2.59 17.10 31.37
CA ILE A 160 -3.55 18.19 31.37
C ILE A 160 -4.81 17.66 32.05
N ASP A 161 -4.89 17.89 33.36
CA ASP A 161 -5.95 17.38 34.24
C ASP A 161 -6.12 15.84 34.10
N GLU A 162 -7.28 15.39 33.62
CA GLU A 162 -7.62 13.98 33.40
C GLU A 162 -7.11 13.42 32.05
N ARG A 163 -6.49 14.26 31.23
CA ARG A 163 -5.95 13.89 29.91
C ARG A 163 -4.43 13.95 29.91
N ALA A 164 -3.83 13.16 29.04
CA ALA A 164 -2.42 13.22 28.74
C ALA A 164 -2.23 13.62 27.27
N LEU A 165 -1.26 14.50 27.05
CA LEU A 165 -0.74 14.88 25.74
C LEU A 165 0.58 14.13 25.54
N ILE A 166 0.61 13.30 24.51
CA ILE A 166 1.76 12.48 24.12
C ILE A 166 2.31 13.05 22.82
N SER A 167 3.50 13.64 22.87
CA SER A 167 4.22 14.10 21.68
C SER A 167 5.15 12.99 21.22
N PHE A 168 5.15 12.68 19.92
CA PHE A 168 5.97 11.62 19.35
C PHE A 168 6.41 11.97 17.93
N GLU A 169 7.49 11.34 17.50
CA GLU A 169 7.99 11.38 16.14
C GLU A 169 7.78 10.02 15.49
N ALA A 170 7.26 9.97 14.26
CA ALA A 170 7.12 8.70 13.53
C ALA A 170 7.24 8.90 12.02
N PRO A 171 7.62 7.85 11.27
CA PRO A 171 7.58 7.88 9.82
C PRO A 171 6.13 7.95 9.33
N LEU A 172 5.86 8.87 8.39
CA LEU A 172 4.52 9.09 7.85
C LEU A 172 3.95 7.81 7.20
N ALA A 173 4.79 7.06 6.48
CA ALA A 173 4.39 5.84 5.76
C ALA A 173 3.71 4.81 6.68
N ASN A 174 4.23 4.60 7.89
CA ASN A 174 3.68 3.66 8.87
C ASN A 174 2.36 4.14 9.48
N LEU A 175 2.14 5.45 9.52
CA LEU A 175 0.93 6.08 10.04
C LEU A 175 -0.19 6.15 9.00
N LEU A 176 0.15 6.13 7.71
CA LEU A 176 -0.85 6.09 6.63
C LEU A 176 -1.71 4.84 6.68
N THR A 177 -1.24 3.74 7.26
CA THR A 177 -1.91 2.44 7.33
C THR A 177 -2.40 2.10 8.73
N ASP A 178 -3.73 2.10 8.90
CA ASP A 178 -4.50 1.62 10.05
C ASP A 178 -4.19 2.29 11.40
N PHE A 179 -3.34 3.32 11.45
CA PHE A 179 -2.95 3.94 12.72
C PHE A 179 -4.13 4.67 13.38
N TYR A 180 -4.89 5.44 12.59
CA TYR A 180 -6.04 6.18 13.11
C TYR A 180 -7.13 5.24 13.65
N ASP A 181 -7.44 4.18 12.90
CA ASP A 181 -8.45 3.19 13.30
C ASP A 181 -8.02 2.39 14.52
N GLN A 182 -6.74 1.98 14.57
CA GLN A 182 -6.16 1.33 15.75
C GLN A 182 -6.16 2.25 16.97
N LEU A 183 -5.81 3.53 16.80
CA LEU A 183 -5.85 4.52 17.88
C LEU A 183 -7.26 4.66 18.42
N LYS A 184 -8.26 4.81 17.54
CA LYS A 184 -9.66 4.92 17.94
C LYS A 184 -10.16 3.64 18.61
N SER A 185 -9.80 2.47 18.11
CA SER A 185 -10.15 1.18 18.70
C SER A 185 -9.57 1.02 20.12
N VAL A 186 -8.27 1.27 20.27
CA VAL A 186 -7.54 1.14 21.54
C VAL A 186 -8.02 2.13 22.60
N THR A 187 -8.40 3.34 22.17
CA THR A 187 -8.85 4.42 23.05
C THR A 187 -10.36 4.50 23.20
N SER A 188 -11.12 3.52 22.69
CA SER A 188 -12.59 3.56 22.67
C SER A 188 -13.17 4.86 22.06
N GLY A 189 -12.45 5.46 21.11
CA GLY A 189 -12.83 6.69 20.42
C GLY A 189 -12.33 8.00 21.04
N TYR A 190 -11.83 7.96 22.28
CA TYR A 190 -11.43 9.16 23.04
C TYR A 190 -10.13 9.81 22.56
N GLY A 191 -9.26 9.07 21.85
CA GLY A 191 -7.99 9.60 21.38
C GLY A 191 -8.14 10.57 20.22
N SER A 192 -7.60 11.79 20.37
CA SER A 192 -7.43 12.75 19.28
C SER A 192 -5.98 12.72 18.82
N PHE A 193 -5.78 12.86 17.51
CA PHE A 193 -4.47 12.83 16.87
C PHE A 193 -4.31 14.05 15.97
N ASN A 194 -3.20 14.75 16.13
CA ASN A 194 -2.75 15.82 15.25
C ASN A 194 -1.32 15.54 14.81
N TYR A 195 -0.90 16.05 13.65
CA TYR A 195 0.49 15.91 13.20
C TYR A 195 0.95 17.06 12.32
N GLU A 196 2.24 17.30 12.36
CA GLU A 196 2.95 18.25 11.49
C GLU A 196 4.15 17.56 10.84
N LEU A 197 4.50 17.95 9.61
CA LEU A 197 5.62 17.36 8.89
C LEU A 197 6.94 17.94 9.41
N SER A 198 7.79 17.09 9.98
CA SER A 198 9.05 17.46 10.65
C SER A 198 10.23 17.51 9.66
N GLY A 199 10.13 16.81 8.53
CA GLY A 199 11.14 16.77 7.47
C GLY A 199 11.45 15.36 6.99
N TYR A 200 12.51 15.20 6.20
CA TYR A 200 12.93 13.89 5.68
C TYR A 200 14.14 13.35 6.45
N ARG A 201 14.15 12.06 6.75
CA ARG A 201 15.26 11.38 7.44
C ARG A 201 15.70 10.14 6.69
N THR A 202 17.02 9.94 6.63
CA THR A 202 17.62 8.76 6.02
C THR A 202 17.38 7.52 6.87
N GLU A 203 16.80 6.48 6.29
CA GLU A 203 16.44 5.22 6.96
C GLU A 203 16.68 3.99 6.05
N ASP A 204 16.79 2.79 6.63
CA ASP A 204 17.04 1.53 5.89
C ASP A 204 15.75 0.96 5.30
N LEU A 205 15.30 1.62 4.23
CA LEU A 205 14.10 1.29 3.48
C LEU A 205 14.40 0.28 2.37
N VAL A 206 13.46 -0.65 2.19
CA VAL A 206 13.53 -1.70 1.18
C VAL A 206 12.23 -1.78 0.41
N ARG A 207 12.34 -2.02 -0.89
CA ARG A 207 11.22 -2.39 -1.74
C ARG A 207 10.93 -3.89 -1.57
N ILE A 208 9.67 -4.21 -1.27
CA ILE A 208 9.16 -5.58 -1.20
C ILE A 208 8.37 -5.86 -2.47
N ASP A 209 8.82 -6.84 -3.23
CA ASP A 209 8.17 -7.31 -4.45
C ASP A 209 7.38 -8.58 -4.18
N PHE A 210 6.18 -8.68 -4.75
CA PHE A 210 5.34 -9.87 -4.65
C PHE A 210 5.31 -10.63 -5.96
N TYR A 211 5.52 -11.95 -5.85
CA TYR A 211 5.57 -12.87 -6.97
C TYR A 211 4.39 -13.84 -6.90
N VAL A 212 3.66 -13.95 -8.00
CA VAL A 212 2.56 -14.89 -8.16
C VAL A 212 2.89 -15.83 -9.31
N GLY A 213 3.06 -17.12 -9.01
CA GLY A 213 3.46 -18.11 -10.02
C GLY A 213 4.89 -17.92 -10.58
N GLY A 214 5.65 -16.96 -10.05
CA GLY A 214 7.00 -16.61 -10.52
C GLY A 214 7.07 -15.28 -11.28
N GLU A 215 5.93 -14.64 -11.54
CA GLU A 215 5.86 -13.31 -12.16
C GLU A 215 5.70 -12.24 -11.08
N ILE A 216 6.39 -11.11 -11.26
CA ILE A 216 6.30 -9.97 -10.34
C ILE A 216 5.01 -9.21 -10.65
N VAL A 217 4.26 -8.89 -9.60
CA VAL A 217 3.09 -8.02 -9.69
C VAL A 217 3.46 -6.65 -9.15
N ASP A 218 3.92 -5.76 -10.03
CA ASP A 218 4.45 -4.44 -9.64
C ASP A 218 3.45 -3.64 -8.81
N SER A 219 2.16 -3.72 -9.14
CA SER A 219 1.08 -3.01 -8.44
C SER A 219 0.93 -3.37 -6.96
N LEU A 220 1.50 -4.48 -6.50
CA LEU A 220 1.52 -4.88 -5.07
C LEU A 220 2.80 -4.46 -4.35
N SER A 221 3.78 -3.90 -5.06
CA SER A 221 5.08 -3.58 -4.47
C SER A 221 4.92 -2.47 -3.43
N VAL A 222 5.55 -2.65 -2.27
CA VAL A 222 5.45 -1.69 -1.16
C VAL A 222 6.85 -1.32 -0.65
N MET A 223 7.01 -0.05 -0.32
CA MET A 223 8.18 0.45 0.43
C MET A 223 7.96 0.23 1.92
N ALA A 224 8.90 -0.42 2.58
CA ALA A 224 8.85 -0.63 4.02
C ALA A 224 10.25 -0.63 4.63
N HIS A 225 10.33 -0.47 5.94
CA HIS A 225 11.60 -0.62 6.65
C HIS A 225 12.05 -2.09 6.71
N ARG A 226 13.36 -2.33 6.69
CA ARG A 226 13.93 -3.69 6.70
C ARG A 226 13.48 -4.53 7.91
N SER A 227 13.26 -3.91 9.07
CA SER A 227 12.80 -4.64 10.27
C SER A 227 11.38 -5.19 10.13
N GLU A 228 10.52 -4.49 9.38
CA GLU A 228 9.09 -4.81 9.24
C GLU A 228 8.81 -5.66 8.00
N SER A 229 9.73 -5.64 7.03
CA SER A 229 9.53 -6.26 5.72
C SER A 229 9.15 -7.73 5.79
N GLN A 230 9.66 -8.47 6.77
CA GLN A 230 9.34 -9.88 6.96
C GLN A 230 7.92 -10.11 7.48
N SER A 231 7.43 -9.28 8.40
CA SER A 231 6.05 -9.40 8.90
C SER A 231 5.07 -9.01 7.80
N LEU A 232 5.28 -7.84 7.21
CA LEU A 232 4.43 -7.32 6.15
C LEU A 232 4.37 -8.27 4.95
N GLY A 233 5.52 -8.80 4.53
CA GLY A 233 5.58 -9.79 3.45
C GLY A 233 4.81 -11.08 3.76
N ARG A 234 4.79 -11.54 5.01
CA ARG A 234 4.00 -12.72 5.42
C ARG A 234 2.51 -12.42 5.44
N ASP A 235 2.12 -11.27 5.97
CA ASP A 235 0.71 -10.87 6.10
C ASP A 235 0.08 -10.71 4.72
N VAL A 236 0.75 -10.03 3.79
CA VAL A 236 0.28 -9.86 2.41
C VAL A 236 0.24 -11.20 1.67
N VAL A 237 1.27 -12.04 1.79
CA VAL A 237 1.27 -13.37 1.15
C VAL A 237 0.17 -14.28 1.71
N LYS A 238 -0.15 -14.18 3.00
CA LYS A 238 -1.27 -14.89 3.63
C LYS A 238 -2.61 -14.40 3.08
N LYS A 239 -2.81 -13.09 2.99
CA LYS A 239 -4.00 -12.49 2.36
C LYS A 239 -4.13 -12.98 0.90
N LEU A 240 -3.05 -12.93 0.10
CA LEU A 240 -3.04 -13.41 -1.29
C LEU A 240 -3.49 -14.87 -1.42
N LYS A 241 -3.17 -15.73 -0.46
CA LYS A 241 -3.58 -17.15 -0.47
C LYS A 241 -5.09 -17.35 -0.34
N GLU A 242 -5.77 -16.45 0.39
CA GLU A 242 -7.22 -16.54 0.61
C GLU A 242 -8.01 -16.11 -0.62
N VAL A 243 -7.44 -15.20 -1.40
CA VAL A 243 -8.11 -14.54 -2.51
C VAL A 243 -7.77 -15.14 -3.87
N VAL A 244 -6.53 -15.61 -4.06
CA VAL A 244 -6.13 -16.22 -5.34
C VAL A 244 -6.81 -17.59 -5.48
N PRO A 245 -7.58 -17.82 -6.56
CA PRO A 245 -8.29 -19.08 -6.74
C PRO A 245 -7.30 -20.24 -6.94
N ARG A 246 -7.72 -21.42 -6.49
CA ARG A 246 -6.95 -22.65 -6.69
C ARG A 246 -6.86 -22.97 -8.18
N GLN A 247 -5.72 -23.50 -8.61
CA GLN A 247 -5.48 -23.90 -10.00
C GLN A 247 -5.27 -25.41 -10.12
N SER A 248 -5.25 -25.95 -11.35
CA SER A 248 -4.94 -27.37 -11.59
C SER A 248 -3.47 -27.75 -11.31
N PHE A 249 -2.62 -26.75 -11.11
CA PHE A 249 -1.23 -26.86 -10.69
C PHE A 249 -1.00 -26.07 -9.40
N GLN A 250 0.15 -26.31 -8.75
CA GLN A 250 0.50 -25.62 -7.50
C GLN A 250 1.01 -24.23 -7.84
N VAL A 251 0.35 -23.22 -7.28
CA VAL A 251 0.74 -21.81 -7.42
C VAL A 251 1.58 -21.45 -6.20
N SER A 252 2.77 -20.89 -6.44
CA SER A 252 3.61 -20.33 -5.39
C SER A 252 3.38 -18.84 -5.29
N LEU A 253 3.11 -18.37 -4.08
CA LEU A 253 3.03 -16.97 -3.70
C LEU A 253 4.29 -16.64 -2.91
N GLN A 254 5.03 -15.62 -3.30
CA GLN A 254 6.29 -15.27 -2.65
C GLN A 254 6.41 -13.76 -2.48
N ALA A 255 7.07 -13.33 -1.42
CA ALA A 255 7.54 -11.95 -1.27
C ALA A 255 9.07 -11.97 -1.31
N ALA A 256 9.68 -11.01 -2.01
CA ALA A 256 11.13 -10.89 -2.11
C ALA A 256 11.59 -9.45 -1.92
N ILE A 257 12.86 -9.32 -1.53
CA ILE A 257 13.57 -8.04 -1.46
C ILE A 257 14.80 -8.19 -2.36
N GLY A 258 14.86 -7.45 -3.47
CA GLY A 258 16.00 -7.51 -4.39
C GLY A 258 16.34 -8.93 -4.86
N GLY A 259 15.31 -9.76 -5.08
CA GLY A 259 15.45 -11.17 -5.48
C GLY A 259 15.65 -12.19 -4.35
N LYS A 260 15.85 -11.75 -3.10
CA LYS A 260 15.88 -12.66 -1.94
C LYS A 260 14.47 -12.88 -1.40
N PHE A 261 13.96 -14.11 -1.50
CA PHE A 261 12.65 -14.46 -0.95
C PHE A 261 12.62 -14.42 0.58
N ILE A 262 11.69 -13.62 1.14
CA ILE A 262 11.49 -13.42 2.57
C ILE A 262 10.30 -14.21 3.13
N ALA A 263 9.25 -14.38 2.32
CA ALA A 263 8.04 -15.09 2.67
C ALA A 263 7.57 -15.93 1.48
N ARG A 264 6.95 -17.07 1.78
CA ARG A 264 6.41 -17.97 0.78
C ARG A 264 5.20 -18.72 1.32
N GLU A 265 4.15 -18.77 0.51
CA GLU A 265 2.99 -19.65 0.67
C GLU A 265 2.70 -20.38 -0.63
N ASP A 266 2.13 -21.58 -0.54
CA ASP A 266 1.76 -22.35 -1.73
C ASP A 266 0.25 -22.65 -1.71
N ILE A 267 -0.42 -22.40 -2.83
CA ILE A 267 -1.81 -22.78 -3.05
C ILE A 267 -1.85 -24.20 -3.61
N SER A 268 -2.60 -25.06 -2.94
CA SER A 268 -2.68 -26.47 -3.31
C SER A 268 -3.48 -26.68 -4.60
N ALA A 269 -2.89 -27.43 -5.53
CA ALA A 269 -3.50 -27.74 -6.81
C ALA A 269 -4.78 -28.58 -6.66
N TYR A 270 -5.79 -28.32 -7.50
CA TYR A 270 -6.92 -29.24 -7.66
C TYR A 270 -6.43 -30.64 -8.02
N ARG A 271 -6.99 -31.65 -7.36
CA ARG A 271 -6.59 -33.05 -7.56
C ARG A 271 -7.83 -33.89 -7.81
N LYS A 272 -7.96 -34.35 -9.05
CA LYS A 272 -8.88 -35.45 -9.38
C LYS A 272 -8.38 -36.74 -8.74
N ASP A 273 -9.27 -37.48 -8.10
CA ASP A 273 -8.97 -38.84 -7.67
C ASP A 273 -8.93 -39.77 -8.89
N VAL A 274 -7.71 -40.02 -9.38
CA VAL A 274 -7.45 -40.92 -10.51
C VAL A 274 -7.52 -42.39 -10.11
N THR A 275 -7.60 -42.69 -8.80
CA THR A 275 -7.61 -44.05 -8.26
C THR A 275 -9.00 -44.57 -7.94
N ALA A 276 -10.03 -43.72 -7.95
CA ALA A 276 -11.41 -44.07 -7.56
C ALA A 276 -12.02 -45.28 -8.32
N LYS A 277 -11.63 -45.50 -9.59
CA LYS A 277 -12.14 -46.62 -10.43
C LYS A 277 -11.24 -47.86 -10.40
N LEU A 278 -10.19 -47.88 -9.59
CA LEU A 278 -9.31 -49.05 -9.44
C LEU A 278 -9.94 -50.01 -8.44
N TYR A 279 -10.40 -51.16 -8.94
CA TYR A 279 -10.83 -52.28 -8.11
C TYR A 279 -9.68 -53.28 -8.05
N GLY A 280 -8.97 -53.34 -6.91
CA GLY A 280 -7.91 -54.31 -6.65
C GLY A 280 -6.56 -53.72 -6.21
N GLY A 281 -5.69 -54.57 -5.68
CA GLY A 281 -4.38 -54.22 -5.09
C GLY A 281 -3.23 -54.02 -6.09
N ASP A 282 -3.51 -53.84 -7.39
CA ASP A 282 -2.45 -53.67 -8.40
C ASP A 282 -1.78 -52.29 -8.28
N VAL A 283 -0.66 -52.29 -7.54
CA VAL A 283 0.19 -51.14 -7.29
C VAL A 283 0.74 -50.55 -8.61
N SER A 284 0.93 -51.35 -9.65
CA SER A 284 1.50 -50.90 -10.92
C SER A 284 0.56 -49.95 -11.67
N ARG A 285 -0.74 -50.29 -11.77
CA ARG A 285 -1.78 -49.42 -12.36
C ARG A 285 -1.94 -48.12 -11.59
N ARG A 286 -1.96 -48.20 -10.25
CA ARG A 286 -2.01 -47.01 -9.38
C ARG A 286 -0.83 -46.08 -9.64
N LYS A 287 0.39 -46.60 -9.66
CA LYS A 287 1.61 -45.82 -9.95
C LYS A 287 1.58 -45.19 -11.34
N LYS A 288 1.10 -45.91 -12.37
CA LYS A 288 1.00 -45.40 -13.75
C LYS A 288 0.07 -44.20 -13.86
N LEU A 289 -1.10 -44.25 -13.21
CA LEU A 289 -2.07 -43.14 -13.22
C LEU A 289 -1.57 -41.92 -12.45
N LEU A 290 -0.94 -42.13 -11.29
CA LEU A 290 -0.32 -41.05 -10.51
C LEU A 290 0.84 -40.39 -11.26
N ALA A 291 1.67 -41.17 -11.95
CA ALA A 291 2.73 -40.67 -12.80
C ALA A 291 2.18 -39.82 -13.97
N LYS A 292 1.09 -40.27 -14.61
CA LYS A 292 0.42 -39.49 -15.67
C LYS A 292 -0.12 -38.16 -15.14
N GLN A 293 -0.78 -38.18 -13.98
CA GLN A 293 -1.29 -36.97 -13.32
C GLN A 293 -0.15 -36.00 -12.96
N THR A 294 0.95 -36.51 -12.41
CA THR A 294 2.11 -35.70 -12.01
C THR A 294 2.78 -35.06 -13.21
N LYS A 295 2.99 -35.79 -14.31
CA LYS A 295 3.53 -35.24 -15.56
C LYS A 295 2.61 -34.18 -16.16
N GLY A 296 1.29 -34.41 -16.16
CA GLY A 296 0.30 -33.43 -16.59
C GLY A 296 0.39 -32.13 -15.79
N LYS A 297 0.43 -32.22 -14.46
CA LYS A 297 0.59 -31.04 -13.58
C LYS A 297 1.92 -30.31 -13.78
N LYS A 298 3.03 -31.03 -13.98
CA LYS A 298 4.32 -30.41 -14.30
C LYS A 298 4.30 -29.65 -15.63
N ARG A 299 3.61 -30.19 -16.63
CA ARG A 299 3.43 -29.50 -17.92
C ARG A 299 2.54 -28.26 -17.74
N MET A 300 1.42 -28.37 -17.04
CA MET A 300 0.54 -27.23 -16.76
C MET A 300 1.28 -26.13 -15.98
N LYS A 301 2.13 -26.47 -14.99
CA LYS A 301 2.91 -25.48 -14.25
C LYS A 301 3.88 -24.68 -15.13
N LYS A 302 4.42 -25.27 -16.21
CA LYS A 302 5.39 -24.59 -17.08
C LYS A 302 4.76 -23.56 -18.02
N PHE A 303 3.49 -23.75 -18.37
CA PHE A 303 2.77 -22.91 -19.34
C PHE A 303 1.57 -22.18 -18.72
N GLY A 304 1.33 -22.40 -17.43
CA GLY A 304 0.17 -21.87 -16.73
C GLY A 304 0.53 -20.53 -16.12
N ASN A 305 0.01 -19.47 -16.71
CA ASN A 305 0.02 -18.15 -16.09
C ASN A 305 -1.17 -18.05 -15.13
N VAL A 306 -0.95 -17.37 -14.01
CA VAL A 306 -1.99 -17.16 -13.00
C VAL A 306 -2.37 -15.69 -13.08
N GLU A 307 -3.47 -15.41 -13.77
CA GLU A 307 -4.06 -14.08 -13.75
C GLU A 307 -4.81 -13.88 -12.43
N ILE A 308 -4.54 -12.76 -11.77
CA ILE A 308 -5.28 -12.32 -10.59
C ILE A 308 -6.49 -11.57 -11.12
N SER A 309 -7.70 -11.98 -10.73
CA SER A 309 -8.90 -11.22 -11.11
C SER A 309 -8.88 -9.84 -10.47
N SER A 310 -9.42 -8.84 -11.16
CA SER A 310 -9.50 -7.46 -10.64
C SER A 310 -10.29 -7.40 -9.33
N GLU A 311 -11.33 -8.24 -9.18
CA GLU A 311 -12.09 -8.39 -7.92
C GLU A 311 -11.22 -8.92 -6.78
N ALA A 312 -10.39 -9.93 -7.04
CA ALA A 312 -9.44 -10.45 -6.07
C ALA A 312 -8.43 -9.37 -5.65
N PHE A 313 -7.96 -8.58 -6.61
CA PHE A 313 -7.06 -7.47 -6.34
C PHE A 313 -7.71 -6.37 -5.51
N ALA A 314 -8.98 -6.05 -5.79
CA ALA A 314 -9.75 -5.08 -5.00
C ALA A 314 -9.90 -5.53 -3.55
N VAL A 315 -10.09 -6.82 -3.27
CA VAL A 315 -10.15 -7.36 -1.90
C VAL A 315 -8.79 -7.27 -1.19
N MET A 316 -7.66 -7.37 -1.91
CA MET A 316 -6.34 -7.15 -1.30
C MET A 316 -6.13 -5.70 -0.83
N LEU A 317 -6.67 -4.74 -1.60
CA LEU A 317 -6.47 -3.31 -1.38
C LEU A 317 -7.54 -2.68 -0.49
N LYS A 318 -8.75 -3.26 -0.45
CA LYS A 318 -9.79 -2.82 0.47
C LYS A 318 -9.29 -3.03 1.90
N ARG A 319 -9.27 -1.93 2.65
CA ARG A 319 -9.15 -1.96 4.10
C ARG A 319 -10.43 -2.54 4.70
N ASP A 320 -10.26 -3.34 5.75
CA ASP A 320 -11.33 -3.63 6.71
C ASP A 320 -11.52 -2.41 7.63
#